data_AF-A0A841LKI2-F1
#
_entry.id   AF-A0A841LKI2-F1
#
_cell.length_a   1.000
_cell.length_b   1.000
_cell.length_c   1.000
_cell.angle_alpha   90.00
_cell.angle_beta   90.00
_cell.angle_gamma   90.00
#
_symmetry.space_group_name_H-M   'P 1'
#
loop_
_entity.id
_entity.type
_entity.pdbx_description
1 polymer ?
#
loop_
_entity_poly.entity_id
_entity_poly.type
_entity_poly.pdbx_seq_one_letter_code
_entity_poly.pdbx_strand_id
1 'polypeptide(L)'
;MINISDFKQNLDLNEVPPELQKLIYFQNNISSFEGYSQGFGVFIDDKSGLRSWSEDENFLKQLSPFAQANGTGSFYAIWNDGTNKTLNQMPIVVFGDEGGVHIVAENILQLLHLLTYDTEIWVDVDEAYFFKDKNSYEESDGLAAYLKWMKGDYNLSQVEEPNILIKTAQEKYKENFDKWFRQYFNEA
;
A
#
# COMPACT_ATOMS: atom_id res chain seq x y z
N MET A 1 -16.50 9.01 -2.23
CA MET A 1 -16.00 9.52 -0.93
C MET A 1 -16.03 8.37 0.05
N ILE A 2 -14.92 8.10 0.75
CA ILE A 2 -14.82 6.98 1.69
C ILE A 2 -15.43 7.38 3.02
N ASN A 3 -16.40 6.61 3.52
CA ASN A 3 -16.89 6.75 4.87
C ASN A 3 -15.94 6.02 5.84
N ILE A 4 -15.47 6.72 6.88
CA ILE A 4 -14.51 6.17 7.84
C ILE A 4 -15.09 5.00 8.65
N SER A 5 -16.41 5.00 8.91
CA SER A 5 -17.08 3.91 9.61
C SER A 5 -17.15 2.65 8.75
N ASP A 6 -17.44 2.80 7.46
CA ASP A 6 -17.48 1.68 6.52
C ASP A 6 -16.07 1.11 6.31
N PHE A 7 -15.05 1.98 6.18
CA PHE A 7 -13.65 1.57 6.09
C PHE A 7 -13.18 0.81 7.35
N LYS A 8 -13.53 1.32 8.54
CA LYS A 8 -13.27 0.66 9.82
C LYS A 8 -13.89 -0.75 9.86
N GLN A 9 -15.15 -0.86 9.45
CA GLN A 9 -15.87 -2.13 9.45
C GLN A 9 -15.26 -3.11 8.43
N ASN A 10 -14.88 -2.63 7.25
CA ASN A 10 -14.30 -3.44 6.18
C ASN A 10 -13.00 -4.13 6.59
N LEU A 11 -12.16 -3.42 7.35
CA LEU A 11 -10.89 -3.95 7.86
C LEU A 11 -11.02 -4.62 9.24
N ASP A 12 -12.24 -4.81 9.76
CA ASP A 12 -12.53 -5.37 11.09
C ASP A 12 -11.72 -4.69 12.22
N LEU A 13 -11.64 -3.36 12.18
CA LEU A 13 -10.82 -2.60 13.11
C LEU A 13 -11.61 -2.13 14.31
N ASN A 14 -10.97 -2.18 15.49
CA ASN A 14 -11.46 -1.46 16.67
C ASN A 14 -11.33 0.05 16.48
N GLU A 15 -10.21 0.50 15.90
CA GLU A 15 -9.92 1.89 15.60
C GLU A 15 -9.12 1.98 14.29
N VAL A 16 -9.41 2.99 13.46
CA VAL A 16 -8.61 3.26 12.27
C VAL A 16 -7.33 3.99 12.70
N PRO A 17 -6.14 3.58 12.27
CA PRO A 17 -4.92 4.30 12.63
C PRO A 17 -4.94 5.77 12.19
N PRO A 18 -4.33 6.69 12.95
CA PRO A 18 -4.33 8.12 12.63
C PRO A 18 -3.82 8.45 11.23
N GLU A 19 -2.82 7.72 10.73
CA GLU A 19 -2.27 7.89 9.39
C GLU A 19 -3.31 7.59 8.30
N LEU A 20 -4.09 6.52 8.45
CA LEU A 20 -5.16 6.19 7.49
C LEU A 20 -6.36 7.13 7.61
N GLN A 21 -6.73 7.56 8.83
CA GLN A 21 -7.78 8.57 9.00
C GLN A 21 -7.43 9.87 8.28
N LYS A 22 -6.19 10.34 8.44
CA LYS A 22 -5.70 11.54 7.77
C LYS A 22 -5.61 11.37 6.26
N LEU A 23 -5.15 10.21 5.79
CA LEU A 23 -5.10 9.91 4.36
C LEU A 23 -6.50 9.91 3.73
N ILE A 24 -7.48 9.25 4.38
CA ILE A 24 -8.88 9.23 3.94
C ILE A 24 -9.45 10.65 3.92
N TYR A 25 -9.17 11.46 4.96
CA TYR A 25 -9.58 12.86 4.97
C TYR A 25 -8.95 13.64 3.82
N PHE A 26 -7.65 13.48 3.59
CA PHE A 26 -6.91 14.14 2.52
C PHE A 26 -7.50 13.80 1.15
N GLN A 27 -7.71 12.52 0.86
CA GLN A 27 -8.31 12.06 -0.40
C GLN A 27 -9.75 12.55 -0.58
N ASN A 28 -10.53 12.61 0.49
CA ASN A 28 -11.94 13.00 0.40
C ASN A 28 -12.15 14.52 0.27
N ASN A 29 -11.24 15.34 0.83
CA ASN A 29 -11.50 16.77 1.05
C ASN A 29 -10.43 17.71 0.49
N ILE A 30 -9.21 17.23 0.26
CA ILE A 30 -8.07 18.06 -0.20
C ILE A 30 -7.69 17.71 -1.63
N SER A 31 -7.67 16.42 -1.97
CA SER A 31 -7.43 15.92 -3.32
C SER A 31 -8.57 14.99 -3.74
N SER A 32 -8.25 13.95 -4.51
CA SER A 32 -9.18 12.93 -5.00
C SER A 32 -8.45 11.59 -5.15
N PHE A 33 -9.21 10.53 -5.42
CA PHE A 33 -8.64 9.22 -5.78
C PHE A 33 -7.70 9.37 -6.98
N GLU A 34 -6.48 8.81 -6.92
CA GLU A 34 -5.38 9.00 -7.89
C GLU A 34 -4.86 10.44 -8.08
N GLY A 35 -5.50 11.44 -7.48
CA GLY A 35 -5.18 12.84 -7.72
C GLY A 35 -3.93 13.37 -7.01
N TYR A 36 -3.29 12.60 -6.12
CA TYR A 36 -2.14 13.06 -5.32
C TYR A 36 -0.91 12.17 -5.37
N SER A 37 -1.05 11.00 -6.00
CA SER A 37 0.01 10.07 -6.31
C SER A 37 -0.54 9.15 -7.39
N GLN A 38 0.13 9.08 -8.55
CA GLN A 38 -0.41 8.36 -9.70
C GLN A 38 -0.72 6.89 -9.37
N GLY A 39 -1.86 6.40 -9.83
CA GLY A 39 -2.31 5.01 -9.64
C GLY A 39 -2.72 4.66 -8.21
N PHE A 40 -2.55 5.56 -7.24
CA PHE A 40 -2.87 5.32 -5.84
C PHE A 40 -4.21 5.92 -5.41
N GLY A 41 -4.98 5.13 -4.67
CA GLY A 41 -6.12 5.66 -3.96
C GLY A 41 -6.63 4.69 -2.92
N VAL A 42 -7.02 5.20 -1.75
CA VAL A 42 -7.68 4.39 -0.74
C VAL A 42 -9.05 3.99 -1.25
N PHE A 43 -9.48 2.76 -0.99
CA PHE A 43 -10.83 2.30 -1.24
C PHE A 43 -11.26 1.24 -0.22
N ILE A 44 -12.55 0.88 -0.24
CA ILE A 44 -13.10 -0.21 0.57
C ILE A 44 -13.06 -1.46 -0.30
N ASP A 45 -12.24 -2.44 0.09
CA ASP A 45 -11.95 -3.63 -0.70
C ASP A 45 -12.72 -4.85 -0.15
N ASP A 46 -13.39 -5.60 -1.02
CA ASP A 46 -14.19 -6.77 -0.64
C ASP A 46 -13.40 -8.08 -0.57
N LYS A 47 -12.07 -8.00 -0.64
CA LYS A 47 -11.09 -9.07 -0.75
C LYS A 47 -11.19 -9.90 -2.02
N SER A 48 -11.95 -9.49 -3.04
CA SER A 48 -12.04 -10.20 -4.32
C SER A 48 -10.67 -10.39 -4.97
N GLY A 49 -9.85 -9.34 -4.95
CA GLY A 49 -8.46 -9.39 -5.44
C GLY A 49 -7.57 -10.36 -4.66
N LEU A 50 -7.80 -10.58 -3.36
CA LEU A 50 -7.08 -11.60 -2.59
C LEU A 50 -7.57 -13.02 -2.88
N ARG A 51 -8.88 -13.18 -3.14
CA ARG A 51 -9.49 -14.50 -3.40
C ARG A 51 -9.04 -15.11 -4.72
N SER A 52 -8.57 -14.31 -5.68
CA SER A 52 -7.91 -14.84 -6.88
C SER A 52 -6.57 -15.52 -6.59
N TRP A 53 -5.98 -15.26 -5.43
CA TRP A 53 -4.77 -15.93 -4.96
C TRP A 53 -5.11 -17.16 -4.13
N SER A 54 -5.88 -16.99 -3.05
CA SER A 54 -6.27 -18.11 -2.19
C SER A 54 -7.62 -17.86 -1.52
N GLU A 55 -8.44 -18.90 -1.47
CA GLU A 55 -9.69 -18.91 -0.70
C GLU A 55 -9.49 -19.36 0.76
N ASP A 56 -8.25 -19.66 1.19
CA ASP A 56 -7.96 -20.07 2.56
C ASP A 56 -8.29 -18.93 3.55
N GLU A 57 -9.15 -19.21 4.53
CA GLU A 57 -9.58 -18.22 5.50
C GLU A 57 -8.44 -17.70 6.39
N ASN A 58 -7.40 -18.48 6.65
CA ASN A 58 -6.22 -18.01 7.39
C ASN A 58 -5.37 -17.07 6.53
N PHE A 59 -5.27 -17.31 5.22
CA PHE A 59 -4.65 -16.37 4.29
C PHE A 59 -5.39 -15.03 4.29
N LEU A 60 -6.72 -15.08 4.11
CA LEU A 60 -7.57 -13.90 3.99
C LEU A 60 -7.65 -13.08 5.29
N LYS A 61 -7.57 -13.73 6.46
CA LYS A 61 -7.55 -13.02 7.75
C LYS A 61 -6.25 -12.29 8.01
N GLN A 62 -5.16 -12.72 7.39
CA GLN A 62 -3.84 -12.13 7.62
C GLN A 62 -3.58 -10.89 6.76
N LEU A 63 -4.44 -10.62 5.77
CA LEU A 63 -4.29 -9.53 4.82
C LEU A 63 -5.51 -8.60 4.86
N SER A 64 -5.22 -7.31 4.88
CA SER A 64 -6.20 -6.22 4.92
C SER A 64 -5.96 -5.29 3.72
N PRO A 65 -6.55 -5.58 2.55
CA PRO A 65 -6.43 -4.75 1.36
C PRO A 65 -7.14 -3.41 1.59
N PHE A 66 -6.53 -2.29 1.18
CA PHE A 66 -7.06 -0.96 1.52
C PHE A 66 -6.82 0.13 0.48
N ALA A 67 -5.98 -0.11 -0.53
CA ALA A 67 -5.67 0.90 -1.52
C ALA A 67 -5.26 0.30 -2.86
N GLN A 68 -5.49 1.04 -3.94
CA GLN A 68 -5.03 0.71 -5.28
C GLN A 68 -3.55 1.06 -5.39
N ALA A 69 -2.81 0.28 -6.18
CA ALA A 69 -1.37 0.47 -6.38
C ALA A 69 -1.00 0.93 -7.80
N ASN A 70 -1.78 0.57 -8.81
CA ASN A 70 -1.60 1.01 -10.19
C ASN A 70 -2.94 1.07 -10.95
N GLY A 71 -2.91 1.58 -12.19
CA GLY A 71 -4.11 1.70 -13.03
C GLY A 71 -4.64 0.39 -13.65
N THR A 72 -3.98 -0.75 -13.44
CA THR A 72 -4.28 -2.01 -14.15
C THR A 72 -4.85 -3.12 -13.26
N GLY A 73 -4.79 -2.97 -11.94
CA GLY A 73 -5.48 -3.86 -11.00
C GLY A 73 -4.65 -4.28 -9.79
N SER A 74 -3.42 -3.79 -9.65
CA SER A 74 -2.61 -4.01 -8.47
C SER A 74 -3.16 -3.27 -7.26
N PHE A 75 -2.97 -3.85 -6.07
CA PHE A 75 -3.46 -3.27 -4.82
C PHE A 75 -2.50 -3.48 -3.65
N TYR A 76 -2.58 -2.58 -2.66
CA TYR A 76 -1.86 -2.66 -1.40
C TYR A 76 -2.72 -3.32 -0.32
N ALA A 77 -2.08 -4.19 0.46
CA ALA A 77 -2.64 -4.79 1.66
C ALA A 77 -1.70 -4.64 2.85
N ILE A 78 -2.28 -4.42 4.03
CA ILE A 78 -1.54 -4.55 5.29
C ILE A 78 -1.43 -6.03 5.63
N TRP A 79 -0.23 -6.51 5.88
CA TRP A 79 0.03 -7.87 6.30
C TRP A 79 0.22 -7.95 7.81
N ASN A 80 -0.68 -8.68 8.48
CA ASN A 80 -0.49 -9.04 9.86
C ASN A 80 0.66 -10.07 9.93
N ASP A 81 1.81 -9.69 10.45
CA ASP A 81 2.97 -10.60 10.55
C ASP A 81 2.89 -11.54 11.77
N GLY A 82 1.77 -11.55 12.50
CA GLY A 82 1.56 -12.36 13.70
C GLY A 82 2.26 -11.83 14.95
N THR A 83 2.86 -10.63 14.90
CA THR A 83 3.64 -10.07 16.02
C THR A 83 2.84 -9.19 16.98
N ASN A 84 1.49 -9.19 16.89
CA ASN A 84 0.59 -8.35 17.71
C ASN A 84 0.91 -6.83 17.65
N LYS A 85 1.60 -6.38 16.61
CA LYS A 85 1.80 -4.96 16.32
C LYS A 85 0.47 -4.25 16.10
N THR A 86 0.44 -2.95 16.34
CA THR A 86 -0.69 -2.15 15.87
C THR A 86 -0.66 -2.07 14.34
N LEU A 87 -1.83 -1.89 13.73
CA LEU A 87 -1.95 -1.95 12.26
C LEU A 87 -1.05 -0.94 11.53
N ASN A 88 -0.80 0.24 12.11
CA ASN A 88 0.14 1.22 11.55
C ASN A 88 1.62 0.85 11.66
N GLN A 89 1.97 -0.26 12.31
CA GLN A 89 3.33 -0.79 12.41
C GLN A 89 3.53 -2.07 11.59
N MET A 90 2.46 -2.56 10.97
CA MET A 90 2.48 -3.77 10.16
C MET A 90 3.00 -3.48 8.76
N PRO A 91 3.75 -4.41 8.15
CA PRO A 91 4.28 -4.26 6.80
C PRO A 91 3.17 -4.16 5.75
N ILE A 92 3.47 -3.47 4.67
CA ILE A 92 2.60 -3.33 3.49
C ILE A 92 3.13 -4.23 2.38
N VAL A 93 2.21 -5.01 1.82
CA VAL A 93 2.41 -5.87 0.66
C VAL A 93 1.71 -5.24 -0.54
N VAL A 94 2.34 -5.31 -1.70
CA VAL A 94 1.66 -5.07 -2.98
C VAL A 94 1.36 -6.40 -3.65
N PHE A 95 0.14 -6.54 -4.17
CA PHE A 95 -0.29 -7.63 -5.04
C PHE A 95 -0.36 -7.11 -6.46
N GLY A 96 0.44 -7.71 -7.33
CA GLY A 96 0.56 -7.40 -8.75
C GLY A 96 -0.51 -8.10 -9.57
N ASP A 97 -1.10 -7.40 -10.52
CA ASP A 97 -2.01 -7.97 -11.52
C ASP A 97 -1.28 -8.84 -12.57
N GLU A 98 0.06 -8.79 -12.60
CA GLU A 98 0.93 -9.69 -13.37
C GLU A 98 1.48 -10.88 -12.56
N GLY A 99 1.04 -11.06 -11.31
CA GLY A 99 1.41 -12.23 -10.49
C GLY A 99 2.62 -12.03 -9.56
N GLY A 100 3.16 -10.81 -9.45
CA GLY A 100 4.13 -10.45 -8.41
C GLY A 100 3.49 -10.18 -7.05
N VAL A 101 4.14 -10.57 -5.94
CA VAL A 101 3.70 -10.21 -4.58
C VAL A 101 4.90 -9.83 -3.74
N HIS A 102 4.95 -8.58 -3.28
CA HIS A 102 6.16 -8.03 -2.67
C HIS A 102 5.86 -7.21 -1.43
N ILE A 103 6.72 -7.32 -0.41
CA ILE A 103 6.77 -6.33 0.67
C ILE A 103 7.34 -5.04 0.08
N VAL A 104 6.63 -3.92 0.27
CA VAL A 104 7.01 -2.61 -0.27
C VAL A 104 7.24 -1.56 0.81
N ALA A 105 6.65 -1.74 1.99
CA ALA A 105 6.89 -0.82 3.10
C ALA A 105 6.87 -1.55 4.45
N GLU A 106 7.65 -1.07 5.40
CA GLU A 106 7.68 -1.57 6.77
C GLU A 106 6.42 -1.23 7.56
N ASN A 107 5.71 -0.18 7.13
CA ASN A 107 4.52 0.35 7.77
C ASN A 107 3.83 1.40 6.88
N ILE A 108 2.65 1.84 7.32
CA ILE A 108 1.82 2.84 6.62
C ILE A 108 2.59 4.14 6.39
N LEU A 109 3.35 4.62 7.37
CA LEU A 109 4.09 5.88 7.22
C LEU A 109 5.17 5.78 6.13
N GLN A 110 5.87 4.65 6.03
CA GLN A 110 6.83 4.43 4.95
C GLN A 110 6.14 4.32 3.58
N LEU A 111 4.95 3.71 3.50
CA LEU A 111 4.14 3.76 2.26
C LEU A 111 3.76 5.20 1.91
N LEU A 112 3.25 5.99 2.87
CA LEU A 112 2.91 7.39 2.63
C LEU A 112 4.11 8.20 2.10
N HIS A 113 5.30 7.90 2.60
CA HIS A 113 6.54 8.51 2.10
C HIS A 113 6.88 8.05 0.68
N LEU A 114 6.75 6.76 0.36
CA LEU A 114 6.94 6.24 -1.01
C LEU A 114 6.02 6.96 -2.02
N LEU A 115 4.76 7.19 -1.66
CA LEU A 115 3.78 7.86 -2.52
C LEU A 115 4.17 9.32 -2.86
N THR A 116 5.04 9.95 -2.07
CA THR A 116 5.59 11.28 -2.42
C THR A 116 6.43 11.25 -3.69
N TYR A 117 6.92 10.07 -4.09
CA TYR A 117 7.61 9.92 -5.36
C TYR A 117 6.67 10.24 -6.52
N ASP A 118 5.35 10.06 -6.40
CA ASP A 118 4.36 10.44 -7.41
C ASP A 118 4.53 9.73 -8.76
N THR A 119 4.43 8.42 -8.76
CA THR A 119 4.22 7.58 -9.94
C THR A 119 3.64 6.26 -9.45
N GLU A 120 2.93 5.51 -10.29
CA GLU A 120 2.47 4.18 -9.90
C GLU A 120 3.62 3.20 -9.69
N ILE A 121 3.40 2.18 -8.86
CA ILE A 121 4.40 1.13 -8.63
C ILE A 121 4.33 0.09 -9.76
N TRP A 122 5.48 -0.33 -10.25
CA TRP A 122 5.64 -1.48 -11.13
C TRP A 122 5.75 -2.74 -10.29
N VAL A 123 5.01 -3.79 -10.66
CA VAL A 123 4.94 -5.03 -9.90
C VAL A 123 5.13 -6.21 -10.84
N ASP A 124 6.39 -6.59 -11.03
CA ASP A 124 6.78 -7.77 -11.79
C ASP A 124 6.80 -9.00 -10.87
N VAL A 125 6.93 -10.19 -11.46
CA VAL A 125 7.04 -11.46 -10.71
C VAL A 125 8.21 -11.42 -9.71
N ASP A 126 9.35 -10.85 -10.11
CA ASP A 126 10.59 -10.89 -9.33
C ASP A 126 10.82 -9.65 -8.46
N GLU A 127 10.21 -8.50 -8.79
CA GLU A 127 10.44 -7.24 -8.07
C GLU A 127 9.25 -6.28 -8.10
N ALA A 128 9.26 -5.33 -7.16
CA ALA A 128 8.38 -4.17 -7.17
C ALA A 128 9.19 -2.89 -6.99
N TYR A 129 8.96 -1.90 -7.85
CA TYR A 129 9.77 -0.68 -7.88
C TYR A 129 8.98 0.52 -8.42
N PHE A 130 9.46 1.71 -8.10
CA PHE A 130 9.00 2.94 -8.71
C PHE A 130 9.99 3.40 -9.78
N PHE A 131 9.44 3.94 -10.86
CA PHE A 131 10.21 4.51 -11.96
C PHE A 131 9.43 5.63 -12.64
N LYS A 132 10.07 6.78 -12.85
CA LYS A 132 9.54 7.88 -13.66
C LYS A 132 10.19 7.89 -15.04
N ASP A 133 9.40 7.65 -16.08
CA ASP A 133 9.85 7.89 -17.45
C ASP A 133 9.90 9.39 -17.72
N LYS A 134 11.08 9.90 -18.10
CA LYS A 134 11.29 11.34 -18.35
C LYS A 134 10.46 11.91 -19.50
N ASN A 135 9.94 11.05 -20.38
CA ASN A 135 9.20 11.47 -21.57
C ASN A 135 7.67 11.41 -21.39
N SER A 136 7.18 10.65 -20.40
CA SER A 136 5.75 10.46 -20.16
C SER A 136 5.29 10.76 -18.74
N TYR A 137 6.22 11.02 -17.81
CA TYR A 137 5.85 11.43 -16.46
C TYR A 137 5.18 12.81 -16.46
N GLU A 138 4.00 12.86 -15.86
CA GLU A 138 3.25 14.07 -15.57
C GLU A 138 2.96 14.13 -14.06
N GLU A 139 3.26 15.26 -13.43
CA GLU A 139 3.03 15.43 -11.99
C GLU A 139 1.53 15.37 -11.67
N SER A 140 1.16 14.65 -10.60
CA SER A 140 -0.23 14.65 -10.13
C SER A 140 -0.65 16.05 -9.65
N ASP A 141 -1.83 16.51 -10.06
CA ASP A 141 -2.36 17.83 -9.70
C ASP A 141 -2.35 18.12 -8.18
N GLY A 142 -2.56 17.09 -7.37
CA GLY A 142 -2.57 17.16 -5.91
C GLY A 142 -1.23 16.91 -5.21
N LEU A 143 -0.15 16.65 -5.95
CA LEU A 143 1.16 16.32 -5.36
C LEU A 143 1.64 17.44 -4.42
N ALA A 144 1.56 18.69 -4.84
CA ALA A 144 2.01 19.82 -4.01
C ALA A 144 1.29 19.89 -2.66
N ALA A 145 -0.02 19.60 -2.63
CA ALA A 145 -0.79 19.54 -1.40
C ALA A 145 -0.37 18.32 -0.54
N TYR A 146 -0.08 17.19 -1.18
CA TYR A 146 0.38 15.97 -0.52
C TYR A 146 1.74 16.15 0.13
N LEU A 147 2.71 16.73 -0.58
CA LEU A 147 4.04 17.06 -0.05
C LEU A 147 3.95 18.04 1.12
N LYS A 148 3.07 19.04 1.04
CA LYS A 148 2.84 19.98 2.14
C LYS A 148 2.28 19.26 3.38
N TRP A 149 1.33 18.34 3.19
CA TRP A 149 0.79 17.52 4.27
C TRP A 149 1.87 16.62 4.89
N MET A 150 2.62 15.89 4.07
CA MET A 150 3.70 15.01 4.54
C MET A 150 4.78 15.78 5.31
N LYS A 151 5.12 16.99 4.84
CA LYS A 151 6.07 17.86 5.54
C LYS A 151 5.51 18.41 6.85
N GLY A 152 4.23 18.77 6.89
CA GLY A 152 3.58 19.34 8.06
C GLY A 152 3.36 18.32 9.18
N ASP A 153 2.80 17.17 8.85
CA ASP A 153 2.35 16.18 9.83
C ASP A 153 3.46 15.20 10.24
N TYR A 154 4.39 14.90 9.33
CA TYR A 154 5.41 13.88 9.53
C TYR A 154 6.84 14.38 9.38
N ASN A 155 7.03 15.65 9.01
CA ASN A 155 8.34 16.24 8.71
C ASN A 155 9.12 15.49 7.61
N LEU A 156 8.42 14.78 6.74
CA LEU A 156 9.00 14.04 5.61
C LEU A 156 8.95 14.91 4.35
N SER A 157 10.07 14.97 3.65
CA SER A 157 10.15 15.60 2.32
C SER A 157 9.79 14.57 1.24
N GLN A 158 9.75 15.00 -0.02
CA GLN A 158 9.66 14.08 -1.15
C GLN A 158 10.82 13.07 -1.12
N VAL A 159 10.50 11.81 -1.38
CA VAL A 159 11.50 10.74 -1.51
C VAL A 159 12.15 10.83 -2.89
N GLU A 160 13.48 10.77 -2.93
CA GLU A 160 14.26 10.77 -4.17
C GLU A 160 14.62 9.34 -4.62
N GLU A 161 14.87 8.44 -3.66
CA GLU A 161 15.27 7.05 -3.90
C GLU A 161 14.26 6.06 -3.28
N PRO A 162 13.03 5.98 -3.81
CA PRO A 162 11.96 5.15 -3.24
C PRO A 162 12.34 3.66 -3.16
N ASN A 163 13.08 3.16 -4.15
CA ASN A 163 13.47 1.75 -4.24
C ASN A 163 14.43 1.32 -3.12
N ILE A 164 15.16 2.26 -2.49
CA ILE A 164 15.95 1.96 -1.28
C ILE A 164 15.04 1.65 -0.10
N LEU A 165 13.94 2.39 0.08
CA LEU A 165 12.98 2.13 1.15
C LEU A 165 12.29 0.78 0.98
N ILE A 166 11.90 0.43 -0.25
CA ILE A 166 11.36 -0.89 -0.59
C ILE A 166 12.37 -1.97 -0.22
N LYS A 167 13.63 -1.81 -0.65
CA LYS A 167 14.69 -2.77 -0.35
C LYS A 167 14.88 -2.97 1.16
N THR A 168 14.91 -1.89 1.95
CA THR A 168 15.01 -1.98 3.42
C THR A 168 13.83 -2.75 4.01
N ALA A 169 12.60 -2.53 3.53
CA ALA A 169 11.45 -3.30 3.97
C ALA A 169 11.56 -4.78 3.59
N GLN A 170 12.01 -5.08 2.38
CA GLN A 170 12.23 -6.46 1.93
C GLN A 170 13.31 -7.18 2.74
N GLU A 171 14.45 -6.55 3.00
CA GLU A 171 15.54 -7.11 3.83
C GLU A 171 15.05 -7.55 5.22
N LYS A 172 14.04 -6.87 5.77
CA LYS A 172 13.50 -7.13 7.10
C LYS A 172 12.38 -8.17 7.12
N TYR A 173 11.51 -8.16 6.11
CA TYR A 173 10.23 -8.91 6.18
C TYR A 173 10.09 -10.00 5.12
N LYS A 174 10.83 -9.93 4.00
CA LYS A 174 10.59 -10.80 2.84
C LYS A 174 10.72 -12.27 3.17
N GLU A 175 11.77 -12.69 3.89
CA GLU A 175 11.98 -14.10 4.22
C GLU A 175 10.79 -14.69 5.00
N ASN A 176 10.32 -13.96 6.02
CA ASN A 176 9.17 -14.39 6.82
C ASN A 176 7.87 -14.35 6.02
N PHE A 177 7.69 -13.32 5.20
CA PHE A 177 6.54 -13.21 4.31
C PHE A 177 6.49 -14.36 3.31
N ASP A 178 7.58 -14.64 2.59
CA ASP A 178 7.67 -15.72 1.61
C ASP A 178 7.37 -17.08 2.25
N LYS A 179 7.94 -17.33 3.45
CA LYS A 179 7.69 -18.57 4.19
C LYS A 179 6.23 -18.72 4.62
N TRP A 180 5.58 -17.62 5.01
CA TRP A 180 4.16 -17.61 5.34
C TRP A 180 3.31 -17.80 4.07
N PHE A 181 3.58 -17.01 3.03
CA PHE A 181 2.83 -16.96 1.78
C PHE A 181 2.81 -18.34 1.10
N ARG A 182 3.97 -19.00 0.96
CA ARG A 182 4.08 -20.33 0.31
C ARG A 182 3.24 -21.43 0.95
N GLN A 183 2.80 -21.29 2.20
CA GLN A 183 1.95 -22.29 2.87
C GLN A 183 0.57 -22.43 2.21
N TYR A 184 0.13 -21.39 1.48
CA TYR A 184 -1.18 -21.33 0.84
C TYR A 184 -1.15 -21.68 -0.64
N PHE A 185 0.07 -21.82 -1.20
CA PHE A 185 0.32 -22.15 -2.60
C PHE A 185 1.28 -23.34 -2.59
N ASN A 186 0.79 -24.50 -2.17
CA ASN A 186 1.57 -25.73 -2.30
C ASN A 186 1.93 -25.91 -3.78
N GLU A 187 3.22 -26.08 -4.03
CA GLU A 187 3.73 -26.60 -5.30
C GLU A 187 2.91 -27.86 -5.65
N ALA A 188 2.34 -27.87 -6.85
CA ALA A 188 1.77 -29.08 -7.44
C ALA A 188 2.84 -30.17 -7.60
#